data_AF-A0AA39R8L2-F1
#
_entry.id   AF-A0AA39R8L2-F1
#
_cell.length_a   1.000
_cell.length_b   1.000
_cell.length_c   1.000
_cell.angle_alpha   90.00
_cell.angle_beta   90.00
_cell.angle_gamma   90.00
#
_symmetry.space_group_name_H-M   'P 1'
#
loop_
_entity.id
_entity.type
_entity.pdbx_description
1 polymer ?
#
loop_
_entity_poly.entity_id
_entity_poly.type
_entity_poly.pdbx_seq_one_letter_code
_entity_poly.pdbx_strand_id
1 'polypeptide(L)'
;MQELYQQFGYFETMNTYWRSSDLETTAEVFKRVRALGTPYPTSVVGRKVLRWRDLTIGYDSSTEDNIPDLPSSSSSQMITCWLHGDSEDRGIRFTVRASGTEPKIKIYLECQSKDPESASKGAAEALKFVALNWFNDPRLAIEQKFQYLL
;
A
#
# COMPACT_ATOMS: atom_id res chain seq x y z
N MET A 1 3.35 -11.79 26.25
CA MET A 1 2.90 -11.42 24.88
C MET A 1 1.66 -10.54 24.92
N GLN A 2 0.62 -10.88 25.71
CA GLN A 2 -0.58 -10.05 25.89
C GLN A 2 -0.33 -8.64 26.45
N GLU A 3 0.61 -8.48 27.39
CA GLU A 3 0.95 -7.17 27.98
C GLU A 3 1.55 -6.17 26.97
N LEU A 4 2.35 -6.66 26.00
CA LEU A 4 2.91 -5.84 24.92
C LEU A 4 1.83 -5.36 23.94
N TYR A 5 0.83 -6.18 23.64
CA TYR A 5 -0.29 -5.78 22.79
C TYR A 5 -1.21 -4.75 23.46
N GLN A 6 -1.38 -4.81 24.78
CA GLN A 6 -2.12 -3.78 25.51
C GLN A 6 -1.40 -2.42 25.44
N GLN A 7 -0.08 -2.41 25.46
CA GLN A 7 0.71 -1.18 25.40
C GLN A 7 0.81 -0.62 23.97
N PHE A 8 1.09 -1.47 22.98
CA PHE A 8 1.41 -1.05 21.61
C PHE A 8 0.30 -1.29 20.59
N GLY A 9 -0.80 -1.93 20.96
CA GLY A 9 -1.85 -2.35 20.01
C GLY A 9 -1.49 -3.65 19.29
N TYR A 10 -2.46 -4.18 18.56
CA TYR A 10 -2.33 -5.36 17.70
C TYR A 10 -1.95 -4.95 16.29
N PHE A 11 -1.16 -5.80 15.64
CA PHE A 11 -0.70 -5.58 14.28
C PHE A 11 -1.09 -6.78 13.40
N GLU A 12 -1.76 -6.50 12.30
CA GLU A 12 -1.98 -7.48 11.23
C GLU A 12 -1.10 -7.12 10.03
N THR A 13 -0.42 -8.12 9.46
CA THR A 13 0.33 -7.95 8.22
C THR A 13 -0.25 -8.77 7.10
N MET A 14 -0.46 -8.16 5.93
CA MET A 14 -0.85 -8.84 4.70
C MET A 14 0.17 -8.59 3.60
N ASN A 15 0.94 -9.65 3.29
CA ASN A 15 1.95 -9.61 2.24
C ASN A 15 1.51 -10.47 1.07
N THR A 16 1.51 -9.92 -0.14
CA THR A 16 1.06 -10.63 -1.34
C THR A 16 1.79 -10.14 -2.58
N TYR A 17 1.52 -10.79 -3.70
CA TYR A 17 1.98 -10.34 -5.00
C TYR A 17 0.93 -10.55 -6.09
N TRP A 18 1.00 -9.73 -7.12
CA TRP A 18 0.23 -9.86 -8.35
C TRP A 18 1.19 -10.03 -9.52
N ARG A 19 0.80 -10.85 -10.51
CA ARG A 19 1.56 -11.00 -11.75
C ARG A 19 0.97 -10.06 -12.80
N SER A 20 1.85 -9.41 -13.54
CA SER A 20 1.51 -8.65 -14.73
C SER A 20 1.86 -9.47 -15.97
N SER A 21 1.25 -9.17 -17.10
CA SER A 21 1.64 -9.73 -18.40
C SER A 21 3.08 -9.37 -18.76
N ASP A 22 3.51 -8.16 -18.40
CA ASP A 22 4.80 -7.59 -18.80
C ASP A 22 5.19 -6.39 -17.93
N LEU A 23 6.42 -5.89 -18.11
CA LEU A 23 6.95 -4.76 -17.34
C LEU A 23 6.31 -3.41 -17.74
N GLU A 24 5.84 -3.28 -18.97
CA GLU A 24 5.23 -2.04 -19.48
C GLU A 24 3.86 -1.81 -18.82
N THR A 25 3.02 -2.85 -18.77
CA THR A 25 1.76 -2.87 -18.05
C THR A 25 1.97 -2.51 -16.58
N THR A 26 3.03 -3.03 -15.94
CA THR A 26 3.38 -2.65 -14.56
C THR A 26 3.68 -1.15 -14.46
N ALA A 27 4.48 -0.58 -15.37
CA ALA A 27 4.79 0.85 -15.38
C ALA A 27 3.55 1.72 -15.63
N GLU A 28 2.66 1.31 -16.54
CA GLU A 28 1.40 2.00 -16.81
C GLU A 28 0.51 2.06 -15.57
N VAL A 29 0.37 0.94 -14.84
CA VAL A 29 -0.46 0.89 -13.64
C VAL A 29 0.06 1.85 -12.58
N PHE A 30 1.37 1.84 -12.31
CA PHE A 30 1.97 2.80 -11.36
C PHE A 30 1.82 4.25 -11.81
N LYS A 31 1.92 4.53 -13.11
CA LYS A 31 1.65 5.87 -13.66
C LYS A 31 0.20 6.31 -13.40
N ARG A 32 -0.78 5.41 -13.58
CA ARG A 32 -2.18 5.70 -13.26
C ARG A 32 -2.39 5.95 -11.77
N VAL A 33 -1.77 5.16 -10.90
CA VAL A 33 -1.85 5.35 -9.44
C VAL A 33 -1.37 6.75 -9.04
N ARG A 34 -0.25 7.21 -9.61
CA ARG A 34 0.26 8.58 -9.37
C ARG A 34 -0.69 9.66 -9.87
N ALA A 35 -1.41 9.39 -10.95
CA ALA A 35 -2.37 10.33 -11.53
C ALA A 35 -3.70 10.43 -10.75
N LEU A 36 -3.90 9.65 -9.67
CA LEU A 36 -5.10 9.72 -8.83
C LEU A 36 -5.20 11.00 -7.99
N GLY A 37 -4.14 11.79 -7.90
CA GLY A 37 -4.14 13.10 -7.24
C GLY A 37 -2.92 13.93 -7.61
N THR A 38 -2.89 15.18 -7.18
CA THR A 38 -1.75 16.08 -7.40
C THR A 38 -1.45 16.83 -6.11
N PRO A 39 -0.24 16.68 -5.52
CA PRO A 39 0.88 15.85 -5.98
C PRO A 39 0.67 14.33 -5.81
N TYR A 40 -0.28 13.92 -4.97
CA TYR A 40 -0.67 12.52 -4.71
C TYR A 40 -2.13 12.46 -4.23
N PRO A 41 -2.80 11.29 -4.22
CA PRO A 41 -4.17 11.19 -3.70
C PRO A 41 -4.24 11.52 -2.20
N THR A 42 -5.15 12.40 -1.78
CA THR A 42 -5.30 12.81 -0.37
C THR A 42 -6.03 11.78 0.50
N SER A 43 -6.67 10.79 -0.13
CA SER A 43 -7.37 9.69 0.55
C SER A 43 -7.25 8.37 -0.21
N VAL A 44 -7.14 7.26 0.53
CA VAL A 44 -7.13 5.89 0.01
C VAL A 44 -8.01 5.05 0.95
N VAL A 45 -8.88 4.18 0.43
CA VAL A 45 -9.84 3.39 1.26
C VAL A 45 -10.79 4.26 2.09
N GLY A 46 -11.10 5.48 1.63
CA GLY A 46 -11.86 6.44 2.44
C GLY A 46 -11.10 6.97 3.67
N ARG A 47 -9.82 6.63 3.83
CA ARG A 47 -8.94 7.09 4.91
C ARG A 47 -8.01 8.17 4.39
N LYS A 48 -7.75 9.19 5.22
CA LYS A 48 -6.83 10.29 4.88
C LYS A 48 -5.41 9.76 4.75
N VAL A 49 -4.69 10.18 3.70
CA VAL A 49 -3.25 9.95 3.56
C VAL A 49 -2.50 10.88 4.50
N LEU A 50 -1.74 10.30 5.43
CA LEU A 50 -0.87 10.99 6.38
C LEU A 50 0.53 11.23 5.82
N ARG A 51 1.03 10.26 5.05
CA ARG A 51 2.29 10.36 4.34
C ARG A 51 2.20 9.57 3.05
N TRP A 52 2.69 10.16 1.99
CA TRP A 52 2.94 9.56 0.70
C TRP A 52 4.44 9.60 0.40
N ARG A 53 5.02 8.45 0.08
CA ARG A 53 6.40 8.34 -0.37
C ARG A 53 6.46 7.58 -1.68
N ASP A 54 7.16 8.13 -2.66
CA ASP A 54 7.34 7.55 -3.98
C ASP A 54 8.82 7.56 -4.34
N LEU A 55 9.46 6.40 -4.17
CA LEU A 55 10.89 6.26 -4.46
C LEU A 55 11.19 6.14 -5.95
N THR A 56 10.17 6.09 -6.81
CA THR A 56 10.39 6.14 -8.26
C THR A 56 10.69 7.55 -8.73
N ILE A 57 9.98 8.54 -8.19
CA ILE A 57 10.15 9.96 -8.55
C ILE A 57 10.97 10.74 -7.52
N GLY A 58 11.40 10.09 -6.42
CA GLY A 58 12.18 10.74 -5.37
C GLY A 58 11.37 11.74 -4.58
N TYR A 59 10.13 11.37 -4.19
CA TYR A 59 9.21 12.24 -3.47
C TYR A 59 8.83 11.68 -2.10
N ASP A 60 8.81 12.51 -1.07
CA ASP A 60 8.30 12.18 0.26
C ASP A 60 7.57 13.35 0.93
N SER A 61 6.26 13.24 1.08
CA SER A 61 5.44 14.30 1.68
C SER A 61 5.77 14.64 3.14
N SER A 62 6.52 13.80 3.86
CA SER A 62 6.85 14.07 5.27
C SER A 62 8.11 14.91 5.47
N THR A 63 8.90 15.13 4.43
CA THR A 63 10.14 15.92 4.51
C THR A 63 9.87 17.35 4.06
N GLU A 64 10.63 18.30 4.62
CA GLU A 64 10.41 19.73 4.35
C GLU A 64 10.66 20.10 2.88
N ASP A 65 11.64 19.44 2.25
CA ASP A 65 12.03 19.63 0.85
C ASP A 65 11.33 18.66 -0.11
N ASN A 66 10.47 17.77 0.41
CA ASN A 66 9.84 16.66 -0.30
C ASN A 66 10.80 15.61 -0.89
N ILE A 67 12.04 15.53 -0.41
CA ILE A 67 13.04 14.54 -0.84
C ILE A 67 13.08 13.37 0.16
N PRO A 68 13.06 12.11 -0.27
CA PRO A 68 13.15 10.95 0.62
C PRO A 68 14.57 10.74 1.15
N ASP A 69 14.68 10.32 2.41
CA ASP A 69 15.96 9.86 3.01
C ASP A 69 16.44 8.50 2.47
N LEU A 70 15.60 7.82 1.68
CA LEU A 70 15.91 6.53 1.06
C LEU A 70 16.30 6.72 -0.41
N PRO A 71 17.22 5.90 -0.94
CA PRO A 71 17.59 5.95 -2.35
C PRO A 71 16.38 5.81 -3.27
N SER A 72 16.21 6.77 -4.19
CA SER A 72 15.21 6.72 -5.25
C SER A 72 15.80 6.13 -6.53
N SER A 73 14.95 5.49 -7.34
CA SER A 73 15.34 4.98 -8.66
C SER A 73 14.16 5.05 -9.63
N SER A 74 14.32 5.81 -10.72
CA SER A 74 13.30 5.94 -11.77
C SER A 74 13.04 4.63 -12.53
N SER A 75 13.97 3.68 -12.48
CA SER A 75 13.81 2.35 -13.07
C SER A 75 13.08 1.35 -12.16
N SER A 76 12.76 1.74 -10.91
CA SER A 76 12.07 0.88 -9.94
C SER A 76 10.76 1.52 -9.49
N GLN A 77 9.64 0.80 -9.66
CA GLN A 77 8.34 1.27 -9.17
C GLN A 77 8.19 0.97 -7.67
N MET A 78 8.03 2.00 -6.84
CA MET A 78 7.77 1.82 -5.40
C MET A 78 7.03 3.01 -4.78
N ILE A 79 5.87 2.73 -4.20
CA ILE A 79 5.04 3.71 -3.47
C ILE A 79 4.77 3.16 -2.06
N THR A 80 4.95 3.97 -1.03
CA THR A 80 4.53 3.70 0.35
C THR A 80 3.52 4.74 0.80
N CYS A 81 2.43 4.28 1.41
CA CYS A 81 1.39 5.12 1.98
C CYS A 81 1.24 4.84 3.48
N TRP A 82 1.02 5.91 4.24
CA TRP A 82 0.54 5.86 5.61
C TRP A 82 -0.83 6.51 5.63
N LEU A 83 -1.82 5.76 6.09
CA LEU A 83 -3.20 6.20 6.20
C LEU A 83 -3.57 6.35 7.66
N HIS A 84 -4.44 7.31 7.93
CA HIS A 84 -5.09 7.43 9.23
C HIS A 84 -5.89 6.15 9.52
N GLY A 85 -5.94 5.75 10.79
CA GLY A 85 -6.87 4.72 11.24
C GLY A 85 -8.33 5.19 11.13
N ASP A 86 -9.28 4.31 11.32
CA ASP A 86 -10.61 4.73 11.79
C ASP A 86 -10.56 5.01 13.30
N SER A 87 -11.70 5.06 13.98
CA SER A 87 -11.74 5.29 15.44
C SER A 87 -11.10 4.16 16.26
N GLU A 88 -11.02 2.96 15.72
CA GLU A 88 -10.53 1.74 16.39
C GLU A 88 -9.08 1.44 16.00
N ASP A 89 -8.74 1.69 14.73
CA ASP A 89 -7.40 1.56 14.19
C ASP A 89 -6.47 2.71 14.59
N ARG A 90 -5.21 2.37 14.82
CA ARG A 90 -4.14 3.34 15.02
C ARG A 90 -3.48 3.77 13.69
N GLY A 91 -3.71 3.03 12.60
CA GLY A 91 -3.27 3.40 11.27
C GLY A 91 -3.04 2.23 10.33
N ILE A 92 -2.90 2.53 9.04
CA ILE A 92 -2.54 1.55 8.00
C ILE A 92 -1.29 2.02 7.29
N ARG A 93 -0.35 1.12 7.07
CA ARG A 93 0.83 1.36 6.24
C ARG A 93 0.93 0.29 5.17
N PHE A 94 1.08 0.68 3.92
CA PHE A 94 1.37 -0.28 2.87
C PHE A 94 2.40 0.23 1.87
N THR A 95 3.17 -0.69 1.30
CA THR A 95 4.13 -0.46 0.22
C THR A 95 3.76 -1.34 -0.97
N VAL A 96 3.66 -0.74 -2.15
CA VAL A 96 3.53 -1.46 -3.41
C VAL A 96 4.80 -1.26 -4.22
N ARG A 97 5.38 -2.37 -4.70
CA ARG A 97 6.69 -2.38 -5.37
C ARG A 97 6.68 -3.29 -6.58
N ALA A 98 7.13 -2.83 -7.74
CA ALA A 98 7.44 -3.72 -8.86
C ALA A 98 8.75 -4.48 -8.64
N SER A 99 8.77 -5.75 -9.03
CA SER A 99 10.01 -6.49 -9.25
C SER A 99 10.71 -5.91 -10.49
N GLY A 100 12.01 -5.64 -10.39
CA GLY A 100 12.77 -5.03 -11.49
C GLY A 100 13.06 -5.99 -12.65
N THR A 101 13.00 -7.30 -12.40
CA THR A 101 13.37 -8.34 -13.37
C THR A 101 12.24 -9.29 -13.72
N GLU A 102 11.12 -9.23 -12.99
CA GLU A 102 9.94 -10.06 -13.23
C GLU A 102 8.71 -9.16 -13.34
N PRO A 103 7.70 -9.49 -14.16
CA PRO A 103 6.43 -8.76 -14.21
C PRO A 103 5.59 -9.12 -12.97
N LYS A 104 6.04 -8.69 -11.80
CA LYS A 104 5.47 -9.01 -10.48
C LYS A 104 5.40 -7.75 -9.63
N ILE A 105 4.25 -7.52 -9.01
CA ILE A 105 4.01 -6.41 -8.10
C ILE A 105 3.86 -6.99 -6.70
N LYS A 106 4.74 -6.62 -5.77
CA LYS A 106 4.71 -7.03 -4.37
C LYS A 106 3.97 -5.98 -3.55
N ILE A 107 3.11 -6.41 -2.65
CA ILE A 107 2.42 -5.58 -1.68
C ILE A 107 2.81 -6.05 -0.29
N TYR A 108 3.24 -5.09 0.54
CA TYR A 108 3.47 -5.28 1.96
C TYR A 108 2.53 -4.35 2.70
N LEU A 109 1.62 -4.90 3.47
CA LEU A 109 0.61 -4.13 4.18
C LEU A 109 0.65 -4.48 5.66
N GLU A 110 0.47 -3.46 6.50
CA GLU A 110 0.35 -3.56 7.94
C GLU A 110 -0.78 -2.66 8.42
N CYS A 111 -1.63 -3.19 9.28
CA CYS A 111 -2.66 -2.43 10.00
C CYS A 111 -2.41 -2.57 11.50
N GLN A 112 -2.47 -1.45 12.23
CA GLN A 112 -2.37 -1.42 13.68
C GLN A 112 -3.72 -1.04 14.27
N SER A 113 -4.18 -1.77 15.29
CA SER A 113 -5.45 -1.51 15.97
C SER A 113 -5.42 -1.80 17.47
N LYS A 114 -6.52 -1.54 18.17
CA LYS A 114 -6.65 -1.80 19.62
C LYS A 114 -6.97 -3.26 19.94
N ASP A 115 -7.52 -4.00 18.98
CA ASP A 115 -7.83 -5.42 19.08
C ASP A 115 -7.45 -6.16 17.77
N PRO A 116 -7.33 -7.50 17.80
CA PRO A 116 -6.94 -8.28 16.63
C PRO A 116 -7.95 -8.25 15.47
N GLU A 117 -9.25 -8.19 15.77
CA GLU A 117 -10.31 -8.27 14.75
C GLU A 117 -10.30 -7.01 13.89
N SER A 118 -10.23 -5.84 14.52
CA SER A 118 -10.11 -4.55 13.86
C SER A 118 -8.84 -4.45 13.03
N ALA A 119 -7.69 -4.90 13.57
CA ALA A 119 -6.43 -4.93 12.82
C ALA A 119 -6.55 -5.80 11.55
N SER A 120 -7.14 -6.99 11.69
CA SER A 120 -7.34 -7.92 10.57
C SER A 120 -8.27 -7.36 9.50
N LYS A 121 -9.40 -6.79 9.93
CA LYS A 121 -10.39 -6.15 9.06
C LYS A 121 -9.79 -4.96 8.30
N GLY A 122 -9.11 -4.04 8.99
CA GLY A 122 -8.49 -2.88 8.37
C GLY A 122 -7.44 -3.27 7.34
N ALA A 123 -6.64 -4.32 7.62
CA ALA A 123 -5.68 -4.85 6.66
C ALA A 123 -6.36 -5.44 5.41
N ALA A 124 -7.43 -6.23 5.60
CA ALA A 124 -8.18 -6.84 4.52
C ALA A 124 -8.87 -5.80 3.62
N GLU A 125 -9.52 -4.81 4.23
CA GLU A 125 -10.21 -3.72 3.51
C GLU A 125 -9.22 -2.90 2.67
N ALA A 126 -8.06 -2.57 3.24
CA ALA A 126 -7.04 -1.83 2.52
C ALA A 126 -6.43 -2.65 1.37
N LEU A 127 -6.12 -3.93 1.59
CA LEU A 127 -5.62 -4.79 0.51
C LEU A 127 -6.63 -4.91 -0.63
N LYS A 128 -7.91 -5.13 -0.29
CA LYS A 128 -9.01 -5.20 -1.27
C LYS A 128 -9.13 -3.89 -2.05
N PHE A 129 -9.10 -2.75 -1.37
CA PHE A 129 -9.20 -1.46 -2.05
C PHE A 129 -8.04 -1.22 -3.00
N VAL A 130 -6.80 -1.47 -2.57
CA VAL A 130 -5.64 -1.30 -3.44
C VAL A 130 -5.78 -2.20 -4.67
N ALA A 131 -6.14 -3.48 -4.49
CA ALA A 131 -6.37 -4.38 -5.61
C ALA A 131 -7.44 -3.89 -6.60
N LEU A 132 -8.61 -3.47 -6.09
CA LEU A 132 -9.77 -3.10 -6.91
C LEU A 132 -9.69 -1.69 -7.52
N ASN A 133 -8.92 -0.77 -6.94
CA ASN A 133 -8.90 0.63 -7.38
C ASN A 133 -7.58 1.00 -8.05
N TRP A 134 -6.45 0.44 -7.59
CA TRP A 134 -5.14 0.77 -8.17
C TRP A 134 -4.73 -0.26 -9.22
N PHE A 135 -5.08 -1.53 -9.02
CA PHE A 135 -4.59 -2.65 -9.84
C PHE A 135 -5.71 -3.45 -10.51
N ASN A 136 -6.89 -2.84 -10.69
CA ASN A 136 -7.98 -3.41 -11.48
C ASN A 136 -7.71 -3.21 -12.97
N ASP A 137 -6.78 -4.00 -13.49
CA ASP A 137 -6.43 -4.07 -14.91
C ASP A 137 -6.53 -5.53 -15.34
N PRO A 138 -7.24 -5.87 -16.43
CA PRO A 138 -7.39 -7.26 -16.87
C PRO A 138 -6.07 -7.92 -17.26
N ARG A 139 -5.00 -7.14 -17.48
CA ARG A 139 -3.64 -7.63 -17.73
C ARG A 139 -2.87 -7.95 -16.45
N LEU A 140 -3.47 -7.75 -15.27
CA LEU A 140 -2.94 -8.14 -13.98
C LEU A 140 -3.69 -9.38 -13.46
N ALA A 141 -2.94 -10.46 -13.25
CA ALA A 141 -3.41 -11.65 -12.57
C ALA A 141 -3.21 -11.51 -11.06
N ILE A 142 -4.33 -11.38 -10.34
CA ILE A 142 -4.35 -11.38 -8.87
C ILE A 142 -4.42 -12.84 -8.40
N GLU A 143 -3.35 -13.35 -7.80
CA GLU A 143 -3.24 -14.76 -7.43
C GLU A 143 -3.96 -15.14 -6.14
N GLN A 144 -4.19 -14.19 -5.25
CA GLN A 144 -5.06 -14.40 -4.12
C GLN A 144 -6.51 -14.14 -4.55
N LYS A 145 -7.27 -15.22 -4.77
CA LYS A 145 -8.71 -15.14 -4.49
C LYS A 145 -8.81 -14.68 -3.05
N PHE A 146 -9.42 -13.52 -2.81
CA PHE A 146 -9.70 -13.02 -1.47
C PHE A 146 -10.54 -14.06 -0.72
N GLN A 147 -9.90 -15.03 -0.07
CA GLN A 147 -10.58 -16.07 0.71
C GLN A 147 -11.22 -15.50 1.99
N TYR A 148 -11.02 -14.21 2.24
CA TYR A 148 -11.65 -13.42 3.30
C TYR A 148 -12.83 -12.56 2.81
N LEU A 149 -13.41 -12.86 1.63
CA LEU A 149 -14.52 -12.09 1.04
C LEU A 149 -15.90 -12.78 1.04
N LEU A 150 -16.12 -13.74 1.95
CA LEU A 150 -17.47 -14.21 2.28
C LEU A 150 -17.69 -14.11 3.79
#